data_AF-A0A1H0BNU7-F1
#
_entry.id   AF-A0A1H0BNU7-F1
#
_cell.length_a   1.000
_cell.length_b   1.000
_cell.length_c   1.000
_cell.angle_alpha   90.00
_cell.angle_beta   90.00
_cell.angle_gamma   90.00
#
_symmetry.space_group_name_H-M   'P 1'
#
loop_
_entity.id
_entity.type
_entity.pdbx_description
1 polymer ?
#
loop_
_entity_poly.entity_id
_entity_poly.type
_entity_poly.pdbx_seq_one_letter_code
_entity_poly.pdbx_strand_id
1 'polypeptide(L)'
;MGRYDGIKCPACGVEFKDKDDIVVCPTCGAPHHRHCYEKQQGCVYVDKHATGEEWRRPSVEKIDGDAPRRCPRCGTLNQVDSIFCELCGTPLNNANIPPKSDEESGGFFAGMKPPVVMEYNPYTTPYGGLSPDESIDGIPVKDIAMFVGSNSHYYLPRFKEMVTLKKNISWNWAAFLGNALYFCGRGMYMIGSLLAVAFLIRQLPSTMATYYYVAANINQFLANPTIMFSGDIPPTTAYWLNIANIFSYVYWATCMVWGLFGNKLYQRYVFSQIRQLKERFGDGEEYKAALVKKGGLKTGLMIGLVVGFFVLSFAVAVAVEFSLVA
;
A
#
# COMPACT_ATOMS: atom_id res chain seq x y z
N MET A 1 1.24 -41.51 -12.47
CA MET A 1 1.88 -40.68 -13.51
C MET A 1 3.33 -41.11 -13.63
N GLY A 2 3.53 -42.11 -14.48
CA GLY A 2 4.83 -42.63 -14.86
C GLY A 2 5.65 -41.57 -15.56
N ARG A 3 6.98 -41.73 -15.49
CA ARG A 3 7.94 -40.75 -16.01
C ARG A 3 7.69 -40.39 -17.48
N TYR A 4 7.13 -41.27 -18.31
CA TYR A 4 6.96 -41.08 -19.76
C TYR A 4 5.50 -40.95 -20.23
N ASP A 5 4.54 -40.79 -19.31
CA ASP A 5 3.11 -40.68 -19.62
C ASP A 5 2.82 -39.53 -20.61
N GLY A 6 2.05 -39.81 -21.66
CA GLY A 6 1.68 -38.83 -22.70
C GLY A 6 2.75 -38.56 -23.77
N ILE A 7 3.90 -39.25 -23.75
CA ILE A 7 4.94 -39.12 -24.77
C ILE A 7 4.74 -40.17 -25.86
N LYS A 8 4.91 -39.80 -27.13
CA LYS A 8 4.79 -40.74 -28.26
C LYS A 8 6.03 -41.61 -28.38
N CYS A 9 5.82 -42.92 -28.52
CA CYS A 9 6.86 -43.89 -28.81
C CYS A 9 7.47 -43.61 -30.20
N PRO A 10 8.80 -43.46 -30.34
CA PRO A 10 9.45 -43.18 -31.62
C PRO A 10 9.23 -44.24 -32.71
N ALA A 11 8.92 -45.48 -32.32
CA ALA A 11 8.77 -46.60 -33.24
C ALA A 11 7.35 -46.73 -33.82
N CYS A 12 6.33 -46.50 -33.02
CA CYS A 12 4.93 -46.70 -33.41
C CYS A 12 4.08 -45.43 -33.39
N GLY A 13 4.59 -44.32 -32.83
CA GLY A 13 3.88 -43.05 -32.72
C GLY A 13 2.76 -43.01 -31.67
N VAL A 14 2.50 -44.13 -30.96
CA VAL A 14 1.47 -44.22 -29.92
C VAL A 14 1.99 -43.66 -28.59
N GLU A 15 1.13 -42.95 -27.87
CA GLU A 15 1.44 -42.36 -26.56
C GLU A 15 1.58 -43.43 -25.46
N PHE A 16 2.59 -43.29 -24.62
CA PHE A 16 2.77 -44.12 -23.43
C PHE A 16 1.70 -43.83 -22.39
N LYS A 17 1.15 -44.89 -21.80
CA LYS A 17 0.24 -44.83 -20.64
C LYS A 17 0.93 -45.35 -19.39
N ASP A 18 0.40 -44.98 -18.22
CA ASP A 18 0.91 -45.36 -16.88
C ASP A 18 1.12 -46.89 -16.65
N LYS A 19 0.47 -47.76 -17.45
CA LYS A 19 0.58 -49.23 -17.38
C LYS A 19 1.37 -49.88 -18.53
N ASP A 20 1.92 -49.09 -19.44
CA ASP A 20 2.68 -49.62 -20.58
C ASP A 20 4.06 -50.11 -20.12
N ASP A 21 4.54 -51.21 -20.71
CA ASP A 21 5.90 -51.72 -20.50
C ASP A 21 6.89 -50.97 -21.41
N ILE A 22 7.72 -50.14 -20.78
CA ILE A 22 8.61 -49.19 -21.44
C ILE A 22 10.06 -49.64 -21.26
N VAL A 23 10.77 -49.78 -22.37
CA VAL A 23 12.20 -50.01 -22.43
C VAL A 23 12.89 -48.72 -22.86
N VAL A 24 13.90 -48.30 -22.11
CA VAL A 24 14.70 -47.11 -22.42
C VAL A 24 16.01 -47.56 -23.05
N CYS A 25 16.38 -46.99 -24.19
CA CYS A 25 17.65 -47.30 -24.85
C CYS A 25 18.83 -46.91 -23.95
N PRO A 26 19.79 -47.82 -23.68
CA PRO A 26 20.94 -47.51 -22.82
C PRO A 26 21.93 -46.52 -23.44
N THR A 27 21.90 -46.36 -24.77
CA THR A 27 22.85 -45.49 -25.50
C THR A 27 22.38 -44.04 -25.59
N CYS A 28 21.11 -43.81 -25.97
CA CYS A 28 20.59 -42.45 -26.21
C CYS A 28 19.47 -42.03 -25.25
N GLY A 29 18.97 -42.92 -24.38
CA GLY A 29 17.92 -42.61 -23.42
C GLY A 29 16.49 -42.52 -24.01
N ALA A 30 16.28 -42.86 -25.29
CA ALA A 30 14.96 -42.81 -25.91
C ALA A 30 14.01 -43.90 -25.34
N PRO A 31 12.76 -43.56 -24.94
CA PRO A 31 11.78 -44.53 -24.47
C PRO A 31 11.05 -45.22 -25.63
N HIS A 32 10.89 -46.54 -25.55
CA HIS A 32 10.15 -47.39 -26.52
C HIS A 32 9.21 -48.35 -25.79
N HIS A 33 8.11 -48.76 -26.43
CA HIS A 33 7.33 -49.93 -25.94
C HIS A 33 8.20 -51.19 -26.08
N ARG A 34 8.17 -52.11 -25.09
CA ARG A 34 8.97 -53.35 -25.12
C ARG A 34 8.81 -54.12 -26.43
N HIS A 35 7.57 -54.35 -26.85
CA HIS A 35 7.25 -54.99 -28.12
C HIS A 35 7.86 -54.27 -29.34
N CYS A 36 7.86 -52.93 -29.35
CA CYS A 36 8.41 -52.15 -30.46
C CYS A 36 9.94 -52.25 -30.50
N TYR A 37 10.59 -52.29 -29.34
CA TYR A 37 12.04 -52.44 -29.22
C TYR A 37 12.50 -53.82 -29.73
N GLU A 38 11.76 -54.89 -29.37
CA GLU A 38 12.02 -56.25 -29.84
C GLU A 38 11.78 -56.39 -31.35
N LYS A 39 10.68 -55.82 -31.85
CA LYS A 39 10.33 -55.88 -33.29
C LYS A 39 11.36 -55.17 -34.17
N GLN A 40 11.92 -54.06 -33.71
CA GLN A 40 12.95 -53.30 -34.43
C GLN A 40 14.37 -53.84 -34.17
N GLN A 41 14.50 -54.89 -33.34
CA GLN A 41 15.78 -55.44 -32.88
C GLN A 41 16.70 -54.37 -32.25
N GLY A 42 16.13 -53.35 -31.61
CA GLY A 42 16.88 -52.25 -31.00
C GLY A 42 16.16 -50.91 -31.00
N CYS A 43 16.93 -49.85 -30.74
CA CYS A 43 16.45 -48.47 -30.80
C CYS A 43 16.24 -48.03 -32.25
N VAL A 44 15.20 -47.25 -32.52
CA VAL A 44 14.94 -46.70 -33.87
C VAL A 44 15.99 -45.67 -34.28
N TYR A 45 16.71 -45.08 -33.33
CA TYR A 45 17.73 -44.05 -33.58
C TYR A 45 19.16 -44.60 -33.62
N VAL A 46 19.35 -45.86 -34.05
CA VAL A 46 20.69 -46.49 -34.14
C VAL A 46 21.66 -45.62 -34.93
N ASP A 47 21.23 -45.02 -36.03
CA ASP A 47 22.08 -44.16 -36.87
C ASP A 47 22.58 -42.91 -36.12
N LYS A 48 21.82 -42.44 -35.12
CA LYS A 48 22.17 -41.28 -34.29
C LYS A 48 23.07 -41.63 -33.10
N HIS A 49 23.28 -42.92 -32.84
CA HIS A 49 24.24 -43.34 -31.82
C HIS A 49 25.68 -43.03 -32.24
N ALA A 50 25.97 -43.08 -33.55
CA ALA A 50 27.30 -42.74 -34.07
C ALA A 50 27.67 -41.27 -33.87
N THR A 51 26.68 -40.37 -33.79
CA THR A 51 26.86 -38.93 -33.58
C THR A 51 26.78 -38.52 -32.12
N GLY A 52 26.49 -39.44 -31.19
CA GLY A 52 26.37 -39.16 -29.75
C GLY A 52 25.16 -38.30 -29.38
N GLU A 53 24.11 -38.25 -30.20
CA GLU A 53 22.92 -37.46 -29.90
C GLU A 53 22.06 -38.15 -28.82
N GLU A 54 21.85 -37.46 -27.70
CA GLU A 54 20.94 -37.90 -26.65
C GLU A 54 19.48 -37.50 -26.96
N TRP A 55 18.55 -38.39 -26.62
CA TRP A 55 17.13 -38.14 -26.80
C TRP A 55 16.65 -37.04 -25.83
N ARG A 56 16.05 -35.99 -26.40
CA ARG A 56 15.39 -34.92 -25.64
C ARG A 56 13.89 -35.10 -25.69
N ARG A 57 13.24 -34.95 -24.53
CA ARG A 57 11.78 -34.93 -24.43
C ARG A 57 11.23 -33.79 -25.31
N PRO A 58 10.32 -34.08 -26.26
CA PRO A 58 9.59 -33.04 -26.97
C PRO A 58 8.83 -32.18 -25.97
N SER A 59 9.01 -30.85 -26.02
CA SER A 59 8.22 -29.94 -25.20
C SER A 59 6.75 -30.14 -25.56
N VAL A 60 5.96 -30.66 -24.63
CA VAL A 60 4.50 -30.72 -24.80
C VAL A 60 4.04 -29.26 -24.93
N GLU A 61 3.56 -28.88 -26.10
CA GLU A 61 2.87 -27.62 -26.31
C GLU A 61 1.75 -27.53 -25.27
N LYS A 62 1.81 -26.50 -24.43
CA LYS A 62 0.78 -26.23 -23.43
C LYS A 62 -0.52 -25.89 -24.15
N ILE A 63 -1.43 -26.86 -24.11
CA ILE A 63 -2.88 -26.78 -23.81
C ILE A 63 -3.53 -25.40 -24.07
N ASP A 64 -4.40 -25.39 -25.06
CA ASP A 64 -5.58 -24.54 -25.31
C ASP A 64 -5.41 -23.02 -25.10
N GLY A 65 -5.03 -22.35 -26.20
CA GLY A 65 -4.83 -20.91 -26.33
C GLY A 65 -6.10 -20.05 -26.38
N ASP A 66 -7.17 -20.41 -25.66
CA ASP A 66 -8.40 -19.60 -25.56
C ASP A 66 -8.81 -19.25 -24.12
N ALA A 67 -8.09 -19.75 -23.11
CA ALA A 67 -8.36 -19.38 -21.72
C ALA A 67 -7.66 -18.06 -21.34
N PRO A 68 -8.39 -17.02 -20.86
CA PRO A 68 -7.78 -15.77 -20.44
C PRO A 68 -6.76 -15.99 -19.31
N ARG A 69 -5.57 -15.38 -19.45
CA ARG A 69 -4.45 -15.58 -18.52
C ARG A 69 -4.64 -14.74 -17.26
N ARG A 70 -4.77 -15.42 -16.12
CA ARG A 70 -4.80 -14.77 -14.81
C ARG A 70 -3.40 -14.30 -14.41
N CYS A 71 -3.26 -13.00 -14.17
CA CYS A 71 -2.02 -12.42 -13.69
C CYS A 71 -1.63 -13.01 -12.33
N PRO A 72 -0.42 -13.55 -12.17
CA PRO A 72 0.03 -14.15 -10.91
C PRO A 72 0.20 -13.13 -9.78
N ARG A 73 0.25 -11.83 -10.12
CA ARG A 73 0.45 -10.74 -9.16
C ARG A 73 -0.84 -10.10 -8.67
N CYS A 74 -1.74 -9.72 -9.58
CA CYS A 74 -2.97 -8.99 -9.23
C CYS A 74 -4.26 -9.79 -9.47
N GLY A 75 -4.16 -10.97 -10.07
CA GLY A 75 -5.33 -11.80 -10.37
C GLY A 75 -6.19 -11.29 -11.53
N THR A 76 -5.85 -10.18 -12.20
CA THR A 76 -6.54 -9.71 -13.41
C THR A 76 -6.46 -10.76 -14.50
N LEU A 77 -7.59 -11.02 -15.15
CA LEU A 77 -7.65 -11.81 -16.38
C LEU A 77 -7.22 -10.91 -17.53
N ASN A 78 -6.14 -11.28 -18.21
CA ASN A 78 -5.61 -10.55 -19.36
C ASN A 78 -5.86 -11.36 -20.63
N GLN A 79 -5.83 -10.70 -21.79
CA GLN A 79 -5.95 -11.37 -23.08
C GLN A 79 -4.82 -12.39 -23.27
N VAL A 80 -5.07 -13.39 -24.11
CA VAL A 80 -4.19 -14.57 -24.27
C VAL A 80 -2.79 -14.17 -24.76
N ASP A 81 -2.72 -13.12 -25.57
CA ASP A 81 -1.53 -12.55 -26.21
C ASP A 81 -0.82 -11.45 -25.38
N SER A 82 -1.41 -11.05 -24.25
CA SER A 82 -0.84 -10.00 -23.40
C SER A 82 0.51 -10.43 -22.81
N ILE A 83 1.58 -9.75 -23.23
CA ILE A 83 2.94 -9.98 -22.71
C ILE A 83 3.05 -9.42 -21.28
N PHE A 84 2.36 -8.32 -21.01
CA PHE A 84 2.29 -7.65 -19.72
C PHE A 84 0.83 -7.58 -19.25
N CYS A 85 0.64 -7.62 -17.93
CA CYS A 85 -0.67 -7.45 -17.33
C CYS A 85 -1.17 -6.03 -17.58
N GLU A 86 -2.35 -5.90 -18.17
CA GLU A 86 -3.01 -4.63 -18.49
C GLU A 86 -3.26 -3.76 -17.25
N LEU A 87 -3.42 -4.40 -16.08
CA LEU A 87 -3.69 -3.68 -14.83
C LEU A 87 -2.44 -3.26 -14.05
N CYS A 88 -1.42 -4.12 -13.99
CA CYS A 88 -0.29 -3.93 -13.07
C CYS A 88 1.09 -4.02 -13.74
N GLY A 89 1.16 -4.16 -15.06
CA GLY A 89 2.38 -4.22 -15.85
C GLY A 89 3.24 -5.47 -15.61
N THR A 90 2.76 -6.45 -14.85
CA THR A 90 3.53 -7.68 -14.56
C THR A 90 3.70 -8.49 -15.84
N PRO A 91 4.93 -8.90 -16.19
CA PRO A 91 5.12 -9.80 -17.32
C PRO A 91 4.37 -11.11 -17.06
N LEU A 92 3.45 -11.46 -17.97
CA LEU A 92 2.65 -12.67 -17.88
C LEU A 92 3.41 -13.89 -18.42
N ASN A 93 4.53 -13.65 -19.10
CA ASN A 93 5.37 -14.68 -19.69
C ASN A 93 6.58 -15.01 -18.79
N ASN A 94 6.33 -15.56 -17.60
CA ASN A 94 7.39 -16.00 -16.68
C ASN A 94 7.74 -17.47 -16.89
N ALA A 95 8.41 -17.78 -17.99
CA ALA A 95 9.12 -19.06 -18.15
C ALA A 95 10.62 -18.97 -17.79
N ASN A 96 11.19 -17.77 -17.62
CA ASN A 96 12.63 -17.58 -17.38
C ASN A 96 12.90 -16.53 -16.28
N ILE A 97 12.48 -16.80 -15.05
CA ILE A 97 13.19 -16.24 -13.89
C ILE A 97 14.28 -17.27 -13.57
N PRO A 98 15.57 -17.02 -13.85
CA PRO A 98 16.61 -17.88 -13.31
C PRO A 98 16.48 -17.88 -11.78
N PRO A 99 16.57 -19.04 -11.11
CA PRO A 99 16.60 -19.05 -9.66
C PRO A 99 17.73 -18.11 -9.24
N LYS A 100 17.40 -17.08 -8.44
CA LYS A 100 18.43 -16.28 -7.79
C LYS A 100 19.31 -17.28 -7.06
N SER A 101 20.60 -17.27 -7.39
CA SER A 101 21.62 -18.04 -6.68
C SER A 101 21.47 -17.77 -5.19
N ASP A 102 21.33 -18.85 -4.44
CA ASP A 102 21.37 -18.85 -2.99
C ASP A 102 22.76 -18.37 -2.56
N GLU A 103 22.92 -17.05 -2.37
CA GLU A 103 24.03 -16.54 -1.57
C GLU A 103 23.67 -16.75 -0.10
N GLU A 104 24.44 -17.64 0.51
CA GLU A 104 24.40 -18.03 1.91
C GLU A 104 24.43 -16.81 2.84
N SER A 105 23.29 -16.48 3.44
CA SER A 105 23.27 -15.80 4.74
C SER A 105 22.71 -16.76 5.77
N GLY A 106 23.61 -17.46 6.45
CA GLY A 106 23.31 -18.34 7.58
C GLY A 106 22.61 -17.57 8.70
N GLY A 107 21.32 -17.82 8.86
CA GLY A 107 20.48 -17.27 9.92
C GLY A 107 19.54 -18.34 10.47
N PHE A 108 19.40 -18.35 11.80
CA PHE A 108 18.76 -19.36 12.68
C PHE A 108 17.26 -19.69 12.45
N PHE A 109 16.67 -19.37 11.28
CA PHE A 109 15.26 -19.61 10.95
C PHE A 109 15.07 -20.25 9.56
N ALA A 110 15.92 -21.22 9.21
CA ALA A 110 15.81 -21.99 7.98
C ALA A 110 14.59 -22.94 8.04
N GLY A 111 13.47 -22.55 7.42
CA GLY A 111 12.33 -23.45 7.25
C GLY A 111 10.99 -22.80 6.90
N MET A 112 10.82 -21.50 7.13
CA MET A 112 9.61 -20.79 6.71
C MET A 112 9.95 -19.91 5.52
N LYS A 113 9.60 -20.35 4.31
CA LYS A 113 9.50 -19.44 3.16
C LYS A 113 8.46 -18.38 3.55
N PRO A 114 8.83 -17.12 3.79
CA PRO A 114 7.81 -16.09 3.92
C PRO A 114 7.02 -16.08 2.60
N PRO A 115 5.71 -15.78 2.62
CA PRO A 115 5.01 -15.49 1.38
C PRO A 115 5.81 -14.43 0.64
N VAL A 116 5.90 -14.52 -0.69
CA VAL A 116 6.59 -13.52 -1.52
C VAL A 116 5.84 -12.20 -1.36
N VAL A 117 6.22 -11.41 -0.36
CA VAL A 117 5.75 -10.04 -0.16
C VAL A 117 6.68 -9.19 -1.02
N MET A 118 6.28 -8.96 -2.27
CA MET A 118 6.93 -7.98 -3.12
C MET A 118 6.75 -6.59 -2.51
N GLU A 119 7.84 -5.84 -2.52
CA GLU A 119 7.90 -4.46 -2.06
C GLU A 119 6.90 -3.57 -2.85
N TYR A 120 6.12 -2.80 -2.10
CA TYR A 120 5.00 -2.02 -2.61
C TYR A 120 5.49 -0.81 -3.43
N ASN A 121 5.21 -0.80 -4.75
CA ASN A 121 5.55 0.32 -5.64
C ASN A 121 4.29 1.13 -6.05
N PRO A 122 4.08 2.35 -5.50
CA PRO A 122 2.91 3.19 -5.75
C PRO A 122 2.78 3.71 -7.19
N TYR A 123 3.81 3.61 -8.02
CA TYR A 123 3.78 4.03 -9.43
C TYR A 123 3.26 2.94 -10.37
N THR A 124 3.13 1.70 -9.91
CA THR A 124 2.72 0.54 -10.75
C THR A 124 1.30 0.02 -10.45
N THR A 125 0.61 0.58 -9.45
CA THR A 125 -0.71 0.11 -8.98
C THR A 125 -1.69 1.26 -8.69
N PRO A 126 -2.12 2.04 -9.70
CA PRO A 126 -2.92 3.25 -9.52
C PRO A 126 -4.28 3.02 -8.84
N TYR A 127 -4.83 1.80 -8.91
CA TYR A 127 -6.09 1.42 -8.28
C TYR A 127 -5.93 0.57 -7.01
N GLY A 128 -4.71 0.47 -6.46
CA GLY A 128 -4.47 -0.29 -5.23
C GLY A 128 -4.81 -1.78 -5.32
N GLY A 129 -4.67 -2.37 -6.51
CA GLY A 129 -4.98 -3.78 -6.77
C GLY A 129 -6.44 -4.08 -7.14
N LEU A 130 -7.30 -3.06 -7.26
CA LEU A 130 -8.68 -3.23 -7.76
C LEU A 130 -8.74 -3.11 -9.29
N SER A 131 -9.73 -3.76 -9.90
CA SER A 131 -9.96 -3.60 -11.35
C SER A 131 -10.61 -2.23 -11.63
N PRO A 132 -10.31 -1.60 -12.78
CA PRO A 132 -10.82 -0.27 -13.11
C PRO A 132 -12.34 -0.25 -13.31
N ASP A 133 -12.90 -1.38 -13.77
CA ASP A 133 -14.33 -1.56 -14.06
C ASP A 133 -15.16 -1.93 -12.83
N GLU A 134 -14.53 -2.14 -11.67
CA GLU A 134 -15.24 -2.41 -10.44
C GLU A 134 -15.89 -1.14 -9.88
N SER A 135 -16.94 -1.32 -9.07
CA SER A 135 -17.55 -0.25 -8.28
C SER A 135 -17.47 -0.55 -6.79
N ILE A 136 -17.33 0.51 -5.99
CA ILE A 136 -17.39 0.45 -4.52
C ILE A 136 -18.61 1.28 -4.10
N ASP A 137 -19.58 0.64 -3.44
CA ASP A 137 -20.83 1.29 -3.00
C ASP A 137 -21.58 2.00 -4.16
N GLY A 138 -21.60 1.35 -5.33
CA GLY A 138 -22.21 1.85 -6.56
C GLY A 138 -21.43 2.95 -7.28
N ILE A 139 -20.24 3.32 -6.80
CA ILE A 139 -19.39 4.35 -7.41
C ILE A 139 -18.23 3.67 -8.17
N PRO A 140 -17.98 4.01 -9.45
CA PRO A 140 -16.84 3.47 -10.19
C PRO A 140 -15.51 3.70 -9.47
N VAL A 141 -14.65 2.68 -9.43
CA VAL A 141 -13.29 2.74 -8.86
C VAL A 141 -12.49 3.88 -9.50
N LYS A 142 -12.66 4.10 -10.82
CA LYS A 142 -12.01 5.18 -11.56
C LYS A 142 -12.34 6.56 -10.98
N ASP A 143 -13.59 6.85 -10.67
CA ASP A 143 -14.03 8.14 -10.12
C ASP A 143 -13.45 8.38 -8.73
N ILE A 144 -13.42 7.33 -7.90
CA ILE A 144 -12.80 7.37 -6.57
C ILE A 144 -11.29 7.63 -6.69
N ALA A 145 -10.61 6.96 -7.62
CA ALA A 145 -9.19 7.16 -7.86
C ALA A 145 -8.88 8.58 -8.34
N MET A 146 -9.67 9.13 -9.27
CA MET A 146 -9.54 10.51 -9.73
C MET A 146 -9.77 11.52 -8.61
N PHE A 147 -10.74 11.28 -7.73
CA PHE A 147 -11.02 12.16 -6.59
C PHE A 147 -9.92 12.05 -5.50
N VAL A 148 -9.46 10.86 -5.16
CA VAL A 148 -8.45 10.69 -4.09
C VAL A 148 -7.06 11.14 -4.56
N GLY A 149 -6.76 11.02 -5.86
CA GLY A 149 -5.49 11.39 -6.46
C GLY A 149 -4.35 10.45 -6.06
N SER A 150 -3.19 11.02 -5.72
CA SER A 150 -1.93 10.28 -5.47
C SER A 150 -2.00 9.17 -4.40
N ASN A 151 -3.00 9.21 -3.51
CA ASN A 151 -3.16 8.24 -2.44
C ASN A 151 -4.23 7.17 -2.75
N SER A 152 -4.67 7.09 -4.00
CA SER A 152 -5.67 6.12 -4.48
C SER A 152 -5.34 4.70 -4.03
N HIS A 153 -4.08 4.31 -4.16
CA HIS A 153 -3.57 3.01 -3.77
C HIS A 153 -3.85 2.60 -2.32
N TYR A 154 -3.85 3.55 -1.38
CA TYR A 154 -4.14 3.29 0.03
C TYR A 154 -5.64 3.23 0.27
N TYR A 155 -6.38 4.22 -0.27
CA TYR A 155 -7.80 4.38 0.07
C TYR A 155 -8.72 3.42 -0.66
N LEU A 156 -8.46 3.08 -1.93
CA LEU A 156 -9.35 2.20 -2.68
C LEU A 156 -9.55 0.82 -2.04
N PRO A 157 -8.50 0.01 -1.79
CA PRO A 157 -8.66 -1.28 -1.15
C PRO A 157 -9.25 -1.15 0.26
N ARG A 158 -8.88 -0.09 1.00
CA ARG A 158 -9.42 0.20 2.34
C ARG A 158 -10.92 0.52 2.31
N PHE A 159 -11.36 1.29 1.33
CA PHE A 159 -12.77 1.63 1.14
C PHE A 159 -13.58 0.41 0.76
N LYS A 160 -13.06 -0.42 -0.15
CA LYS A 160 -13.69 -1.69 -0.52
C LYS A 160 -13.82 -2.60 0.70
N GLU A 161 -12.75 -2.81 1.46
CA GLU A 161 -12.79 -3.61 2.70
C GLU A 161 -13.86 -3.10 3.67
N MET A 162 -13.89 -1.78 3.93
CA MET A 162 -14.86 -1.19 4.86
C MET A 162 -16.31 -1.35 4.40
N VAL A 163 -16.58 -1.31 3.09
CA VAL A 163 -17.93 -1.54 2.55
C VAL A 163 -18.28 -3.02 2.62
N THR A 164 -17.43 -3.90 2.10
CA THR A 164 -17.67 -5.35 2.05
C THR A 164 -17.83 -5.96 3.43
N LEU A 165 -16.95 -5.60 4.38
CA LEU A 165 -16.98 -6.12 5.74
C LEU A 165 -17.87 -5.31 6.69
N LYS A 166 -18.54 -4.25 6.18
CA LYS A 166 -19.33 -3.29 6.98
C LYS A 166 -18.58 -2.74 8.20
N LYS A 167 -17.24 -2.64 8.11
CA LYS A 167 -16.38 -2.11 9.17
C LYS A 167 -16.46 -0.58 9.18
N ASN A 168 -16.63 -0.02 10.38
CA ASN A 168 -16.63 1.43 10.59
C ASN A 168 -15.35 1.93 11.27
N ILE A 169 -14.51 1.02 11.78
CA ILE A 169 -13.26 1.32 12.47
C ILE A 169 -12.11 0.87 11.59
N SER A 170 -11.15 1.76 11.39
CA SER A 170 -10.02 1.54 10.51
C SER A 170 -8.90 2.51 10.85
N TRP A 171 -7.78 2.00 11.35
CA TRP A 171 -6.64 2.82 11.75
C TRP A 171 -6.08 3.66 10.60
N ASN A 172 -5.83 4.94 10.88
CA ASN A 172 -5.25 5.92 9.99
C ASN A 172 -4.20 6.76 10.73
N TRP A 173 -2.93 6.50 10.41
CA TRP A 173 -1.79 7.21 10.99
C TRP A 173 -1.79 8.72 10.69
N ALA A 174 -2.19 9.10 9.48
CA ALA A 174 -2.20 10.50 9.07
C ALA A 174 -3.29 11.30 9.82
N ALA A 175 -4.45 10.70 10.07
CA ALA A 175 -5.50 11.32 10.87
C ALA A 175 -5.12 11.40 12.36
N PHE A 176 -4.42 10.38 12.89
CA PHE A 176 -3.92 10.34 14.26
C PHE A 176 -2.88 11.44 14.52
N LEU A 177 -1.82 11.52 13.71
CA LEU A 177 -0.71 12.46 13.92
C LEU A 177 -0.95 13.84 13.28
N GLY A 178 -1.50 13.86 12.05
CA GLY A 178 -1.69 15.08 11.28
C GLY A 178 -2.96 15.85 11.64
N ASN A 179 -3.96 15.18 12.22
CA ASN A 179 -5.17 15.78 12.79
C ASN A 179 -5.77 16.89 11.89
N ALA A 180 -5.77 18.16 12.32
CA ALA A 180 -6.23 19.30 11.52
C ALA A 180 -5.61 19.36 10.10
N LEU A 181 -4.31 19.10 9.95
CA LEU A 181 -3.61 19.09 8.66
C LEU A 181 -4.17 18.00 7.74
N TYR A 182 -4.45 16.82 8.30
CA TYR A 182 -5.03 15.72 7.54
C TYR A 182 -6.42 16.08 6.99
N PHE A 183 -7.32 16.56 7.86
CA PHE A 183 -8.70 16.86 7.44
C PHE A 183 -8.76 18.05 6.48
N CYS A 184 -8.02 19.13 6.73
CA CYS A 184 -7.91 20.27 5.81
C CYS A 184 -7.25 19.87 4.49
N GLY A 185 -6.16 19.09 4.54
CA GLY A 185 -5.47 18.57 3.36
C GLY A 185 -6.37 17.71 2.47
N ARG A 186 -7.39 17.07 3.04
CA ARG A 186 -8.38 16.25 2.32
C ARG A 186 -9.65 17.00 1.92
N GLY A 187 -9.71 18.31 2.15
CA GLY A 187 -10.87 19.16 1.83
C GLY A 187 -12.00 19.15 2.86
N MET A 188 -11.83 18.45 3.99
CA MET A 188 -12.79 18.42 5.10
C MET A 188 -12.56 19.61 6.06
N TYR A 189 -12.70 20.83 5.53
CA TYR A 189 -12.28 22.06 6.22
C TYR A 189 -13.01 22.33 7.53
N MET A 190 -14.27 21.94 7.67
CA MET A 190 -15.03 22.17 8.90
C MET A 190 -14.40 21.40 10.08
N ILE A 191 -14.23 20.08 9.92
CA ILE A 191 -13.59 19.24 10.95
C ILE A 191 -12.15 19.70 11.17
N GLY A 192 -11.41 19.95 10.09
CA GLY A 192 -10.02 20.41 10.19
C GLY A 192 -9.87 21.74 10.93
N SER A 193 -10.77 22.71 10.71
CA SER A 193 -10.75 24.01 11.39
C SER A 193 -11.10 23.87 12.88
N LEU A 194 -12.09 23.05 13.22
CA LEU A 194 -12.43 22.77 14.63
C LEU A 194 -11.25 22.15 15.37
N LEU A 195 -10.54 21.22 14.73
CA LEU A 195 -9.35 20.60 15.30
C LEU A 195 -8.16 21.54 15.40
N ALA A 196 -8.01 22.47 14.46
CA ALA A 196 -7.00 23.52 14.53
C ALA A 196 -7.26 24.45 15.73
N VAL A 197 -8.51 24.88 15.93
CA VAL A 197 -8.90 25.69 17.09
C VAL A 197 -8.69 24.92 18.40
N ALA A 198 -9.09 23.66 18.47
CA ALA A 198 -8.86 22.81 19.65
C ALA A 198 -7.36 22.68 19.97
N PHE A 199 -6.51 22.56 18.95
CA PHE A 199 -5.06 22.53 19.12
C PHE A 199 -4.50 23.86 19.65
N LEU A 200 -5.00 25.02 19.18
CA LEU A 200 -4.61 26.32 19.70
C LEU A 200 -5.05 26.52 21.15
N ILE A 201 -6.28 26.12 21.50
CA ILE A 201 -6.79 26.19 22.88
C ILE A 201 -5.93 25.33 23.82
N ARG A 202 -5.51 24.14 23.38
CA ARG A 202 -4.60 23.27 24.14
C ARG A 202 -3.28 23.96 24.53
N GLN A 203 -2.82 24.94 23.75
CA GLN A 203 -1.56 25.65 24.02
C GLN A 203 -1.66 26.67 25.15
N LEU A 204 -2.87 27.17 25.47
CA LEU A 204 -3.03 28.27 26.42
C LEU A 204 -2.51 27.93 27.83
N PRO A 205 -2.87 26.78 28.45
CA PRO A 205 -2.38 26.46 29.80
C PRO A 205 -0.85 26.29 29.85
N SER A 206 -0.24 25.74 28.80
CA SER A 206 1.22 25.60 28.72
C SER A 206 1.91 26.96 28.58
N THR A 207 1.30 27.88 27.85
CA THR A 207 1.79 29.26 27.71
C THR A 207 1.69 29.99 29.04
N MET A 208 0.58 29.83 29.77
CA MET A 208 0.40 30.38 31.12
C MET A 208 1.42 29.81 32.11
N ALA A 209 1.64 28.50 32.10
CA ALA A 209 2.67 27.86 32.93
C ALA A 209 4.05 28.46 32.68
N THR A 210 4.40 28.65 31.39
CA THR A 210 5.68 29.27 31.00
C THR A 210 5.77 30.71 31.48
N TYR A 211 4.70 31.51 31.30
CA TYR A 211 4.64 32.89 31.77
C TYR A 211 4.90 33.00 33.29
N TYR A 212 4.18 32.22 34.11
CA TYR A 212 4.36 32.26 35.57
C TYR A 212 5.73 31.77 36.02
N TYR A 213 6.31 30.78 35.32
CA TYR A 213 7.65 30.30 35.60
C TYR A 213 8.70 31.38 35.33
N VAL A 214 8.61 32.03 34.17
CA VAL A 214 9.54 33.10 33.78
C VAL A 214 9.40 34.31 34.70
N ALA A 215 8.17 34.75 34.98
CA ALA A 215 7.89 35.88 35.87
C ALA A 215 8.51 35.69 37.26
N ALA A 216 8.38 34.50 37.85
CA ALA A 216 8.89 34.23 39.19
C ALA A 216 10.42 34.20 39.27
N ASN A 217 11.10 33.86 38.16
CA ASN A 217 12.54 33.67 38.14
C ASN A 217 13.27 34.69 37.23
N ILE A 218 12.59 35.75 36.78
CA ILE A 218 13.11 36.74 35.81
C ILE A 218 14.48 37.31 36.20
N ASN A 219 14.66 37.66 37.48
CA ASN A 219 15.93 38.19 37.98
C ASN A 219 17.07 37.17 37.89
N GLN A 220 16.77 35.88 38.11
CA GLN A 220 17.77 34.81 37.97
C GLN A 220 18.11 34.58 36.51
N PHE A 221 17.12 34.57 35.60
CA PHE A 221 17.38 34.45 34.17
C PHE A 221 18.20 35.62 33.62
N LEU A 222 17.93 36.86 34.07
CA LEU A 222 18.69 38.04 33.66
C LEU A 222 20.14 38.00 34.20
N ALA A 223 20.33 37.52 35.43
CA ALA A 223 21.65 37.41 36.04
C ALA A 223 22.50 36.29 35.41
N ASN A 224 21.87 35.17 35.03
CA ASN A 224 22.54 34.10 34.31
C ASN A 224 21.55 33.31 33.41
N PRO A 225 21.54 33.57 32.09
CA PRO A 225 20.63 32.91 31.15
C PRO A 225 20.81 31.39 31.05
N THR A 226 21.92 30.82 31.51
CA THR A 226 22.15 29.37 31.45
C THR A 226 21.39 28.60 32.54
N ILE A 227 20.78 29.30 33.51
CA ILE A 227 20.11 28.71 34.67
C ILE A 227 18.62 28.45 34.37
N MET A 228 18.27 28.20 33.11
CA MET A 228 16.87 28.27 32.67
C MET A 228 15.92 27.25 33.35
N PHE A 229 16.47 26.24 34.04
CA PHE A 229 15.72 25.12 34.61
C PHE A 229 16.07 24.81 36.08
N SER A 230 16.81 25.67 36.77
CA SER A 230 17.22 25.39 38.16
C SER A 230 16.50 26.22 39.22
N GLY A 231 15.57 27.09 38.82
CA GLY A 231 14.72 27.83 39.75
C GLY A 231 13.62 26.93 40.35
N ASP A 232 13.23 27.22 41.58
CA ASP A 232 12.10 26.56 42.22
C ASP A 232 10.83 26.75 41.38
N ILE A 233 10.03 25.68 41.25
CA ILE A 233 8.76 25.73 40.51
C ILE A 233 7.69 26.36 41.42
N PRO A 234 7.18 27.57 41.10
CA PRO A 234 6.16 28.19 41.93
C PRO A 234 4.86 27.35 41.96
N PRO A 235 4.10 27.35 43.06
CA PRO A 235 2.83 26.62 43.13
C PRO A 235 1.84 26.97 42.01
N THR A 236 1.82 28.24 41.58
CA THR A 236 1.00 28.72 40.45
C THR A 236 1.42 28.09 39.12
N THR A 237 2.74 27.95 38.89
CA THR A 237 3.28 27.27 37.70
C THR A 237 2.90 25.79 37.72
N ALA A 238 3.06 25.12 38.86
CA ALA A 238 2.67 23.72 39.02
C ALA A 238 1.17 23.50 38.76
N TYR A 239 0.30 24.41 39.20
CA TYR A 239 -1.13 24.37 38.90
C TYR A 239 -1.42 24.42 37.38
N TRP A 240 -0.82 25.38 36.66
CA TRP A 240 -1.01 25.50 35.20
C TRP A 240 -0.41 24.32 34.42
N LEU A 241 0.71 23.75 34.88
CA LEU A 241 1.27 22.53 34.30
C LEU A 241 0.31 21.34 34.41
N ASN A 242 -0.35 21.19 35.57
CA ASN A 242 -1.36 20.14 35.73
C ASN A 242 -2.55 20.34 34.77
N ILE A 243 -3.03 21.57 34.59
CA ILE A 243 -4.06 21.88 33.59
C ILE A 243 -3.54 21.55 32.18
N ALA A 244 -2.32 21.96 31.84
CA ALA A 244 -1.71 21.68 30.54
C ALA A 244 -1.62 20.17 30.25
N ASN A 245 -1.31 19.37 31.27
CA ASN A 245 -1.30 17.91 31.17
C ASN A 245 -2.69 17.34 30.90
N ILE A 246 -3.73 17.80 31.62
CA ILE A 246 -5.12 17.39 31.39
C ILE A 246 -5.53 17.69 29.94
N PHE A 247 -5.28 18.92 29.46
CA PHE A 247 -5.59 19.30 28.08
C PHE A 247 -4.81 18.46 27.06
N SER A 248 -3.56 18.11 27.37
CA SER A 248 -2.74 17.25 26.52
C SER A 248 -3.29 15.82 26.46
N TYR A 249 -3.70 15.24 27.58
CA TYR A 249 -4.32 13.91 27.60
C TYR A 249 -5.65 13.89 26.85
N VAL A 250 -6.50 14.90 27.02
CA VAL A 250 -7.74 15.05 26.26
C VAL A 250 -7.43 15.15 24.76
N TYR A 251 -6.44 15.96 24.38
CA TYR A 251 -6.02 16.08 22.99
C TYR A 251 -5.54 14.74 22.41
N TRP A 252 -4.66 14.01 23.11
CA TRP A 252 -4.21 12.69 22.66
C TRP A 252 -5.35 11.67 22.56
N ALA A 253 -6.32 11.70 23.46
CA ALA A 253 -7.53 10.90 23.35
C ALA A 253 -8.34 11.26 22.09
N THR A 254 -8.49 12.55 21.77
CA THR A 254 -9.14 12.94 20.51
C THR A 254 -8.35 12.48 19.29
N CYS A 255 -7.02 12.55 19.30
CA CYS A 255 -6.19 12.02 18.22
C CYS A 255 -6.45 10.52 18.01
N MET A 256 -6.56 9.74 19.08
CA MET A 256 -6.90 8.31 19.01
C MET A 256 -8.25 8.08 18.31
N VAL A 257 -9.28 8.84 18.68
CA VAL A 257 -10.61 8.80 18.04
C VAL A 257 -10.49 9.08 16.54
N TRP A 258 -9.80 10.15 16.15
CA TRP A 258 -9.64 10.50 14.73
C TRP A 258 -8.76 9.51 13.98
N GLY A 259 -7.79 8.88 14.64
CA GLY A 259 -7.00 7.78 14.09
C GLY A 259 -7.86 6.55 13.75
N LEU A 260 -8.84 6.23 14.60
CA LEU A 260 -9.74 5.08 14.39
C LEU A 260 -10.84 5.33 13.33
N PHE A 261 -11.34 6.57 13.24
CA PHE A 261 -12.49 6.91 12.39
C PHE A 261 -12.14 7.75 11.15
N GLY A 262 -10.90 8.23 11.02
CA GLY A 262 -10.47 9.13 9.94
C GLY A 262 -10.69 8.56 8.54
N ASN A 263 -10.46 7.25 8.36
CA ASN A 263 -10.76 6.57 7.10
C ASN A 263 -12.26 6.52 6.80
N LYS A 264 -13.09 6.29 7.82
CA LYS A 264 -14.55 6.20 7.64
C LYS A 264 -15.16 7.57 7.31
N LEU A 265 -14.70 8.62 8.00
CA LEU A 265 -15.11 10.00 7.72
C LEU A 265 -14.71 10.40 6.30
N TYR A 266 -13.47 10.12 5.91
CA TYR A 266 -13.02 10.44 4.56
C TYR A 266 -13.77 9.63 3.49
N GLN A 267 -14.05 8.34 3.71
CA GLN A 267 -14.88 7.53 2.81
C GLN A 267 -16.25 8.16 2.58
N ARG A 268 -16.96 8.50 3.67
CA ARG A 268 -18.29 9.14 3.60
C ARG A 268 -18.23 10.47 2.85
N TYR A 269 -17.22 11.28 3.14
CA TYR A 269 -16.98 12.53 2.44
C TYR A 269 -16.77 12.29 0.94
N VAL A 270 -15.83 11.43 0.55
CA VAL A 270 -15.55 11.10 -0.86
C VAL A 270 -16.81 10.63 -1.57
N PHE A 271 -17.54 9.66 -1.03
CA PHE A 271 -18.73 9.10 -1.68
C PHE A 271 -19.84 10.14 -1.83
N SER A 272 -20.08 10.95 -0.79
CA SER A 272 -21.05 12.04 -0.85
C SER A 272 -20.66 13.08 -1.90
N GLN A 273 -19.39 13.48 -1.97
CA GLN A 273 -18.94 14.50 -2.91
C GLN A 273 -18.98 14.00 -4.37
N ILE A 274 -18.61 12.75 -4.62
CA ILE A 274 -18.69 12.15 -5.97
C ILE A 274 -20.15 12.11 -6.44
N ARG A 275 -21.07 11.63 -5.60
CA ARG A 275 -22.51 11.58 -5.94
C ARG A 275 -23.06 12.98 -6.26
N GLN A 276 -22.76 13.97 -5.43
CA GLN A 276 -23.17 15.36 -5.66
C GLN A 276 -22.60 15.95 -6.96
N LEU A 277 -21.34 15.63 -7.29
CA LEU A 277 -20.74 16.10 -8.53
C LEU A 277 -21.35 15.42 -9.76
N LYS A 278 -21.66 14.12 -9.66
CA LYS A 278 -22.29 13.36 -10.73
C LYS A 278 -23.72 13.85 -11.00
N GLU A 279 -24.48 14.14 -9.95
CA GLU A 279 -25.80 14.77 -10.06
C GLU A 279 -25.74 16.16 -10.72
N ARG A 280 -24.68 16.94 -10.44
CA ARG A 280 -24.55 18.31 -10.95
C ARG A 280 -24.03 18.41 -12.38
N PHE A 281 -23.09 17.56 -12.77
CA PHE A 281 -22.36 17.67 -14.05
C PHE A 281 -22.58 16.48 -15.00
N GLY A 282 -23.34 15.46 -14.58
CA GLY A 282 -23.51 14.23 -15.36
C GLY A 282 -22.23 13.40 -15.44
N ASP A 283 -21.98 12.77 -16.58
CA ASP A 283 -20.85 11.84 -16.80
C ASP A 283 -19.87 12.34 -17.90
N GLY A 284 -19.72 13.67 -18.00
CA GLY A 284 -18.88 14.33 -19.02
C GLY A 284 -17.46 14.68 -18.57
N GLU A 285 -16.70 15.36 -19.45
CA GLU A 285 -15.36 15.86 -19.14
C GLU A 285 -15.37 16.91 -18.01
N GLU A 286 -16.42 17.72 -17.91
CA GLU A 286 -16.61 18.69 -16.83
C GLU A 286 -16.71 18.01 -15.45
N TYR A 287 -17.39 16.86 -15.37
CA TYR A 287 -17.48 16.04 -14.16
C TYR A 287 -16.09 15.54 -13.73
N LYS A 288 -15.30 15.01 -14.68
CA LYS A 288 -13.93 14.54 -14.41
C LYS A 288 -13.02 15.66 -13.93
N ALA A 289 -13.10 16.84 -14.57
CA ALA A 289 -12.35 18.02 -14.14
C ALA A 289 -12.76 18.47 -12.73
N ALA A 290 -14.06 18.44 -12.41
CA ALA A 290 -14.57 18.77 -11.08
C ALA A 290 -14.11 17.78 -10.00
N LEU A 291 -14.05 16.48 -10.30
CA LEU A 291 -13.51 15.45 -9.39
C LEU A 291 -12.06 15.76 -9.01
N VAL A 292 -11.20 15.98 -10.00
CA VAL A 292 -9.76 16.26 -9.78
C VAL A 292 -9.57 17.57 -9.01
N LYS A 293 -10.32 18.63 -9.38
CA LYS A 293 -10.23 19.94 -8.73
C LYS A 293 -10.67 19.90 -7.26
N LYS A 294 -11.77 19.21 -6.96
CA LYS A 294 -12.33 19.16 -5.61
C LYS A 294 -11.57 18.18 -4.72
N GLY A 295 -11.17 17.06 -5.30
CA GLY A 295 -10.37 16.03 -4.66
C GLY A 295 -8.89 16.39 -4.50
N GLY A 296 -8.06 15.37 -4.35
CA GLY A 296 -6.61 15.49 -4.18
C GLY A 296 -6.19 16.05 -2.83
N LEU A 297 -4.88 16.09 -2.61
CA LEU A 297 -4.27 16.61 -1.41
C LEU A 297 -4.00 18.12 -1.56
N LYS A 298 -4.54 18.93 -0.64
CA LYS A 298 -4.35 20.39 -0.61
C LYS A 298 -3.05 20.78 0.07
N THR A 299 -1.91 20.42 -0.52
CA THR A 299 -0.57 20.59 0.06
C THR A 299 -0.26 22.04 0.43
N GLY A 300 -0.60 23.01 -0.43
CA GLY A 300 -0.38 24.43 -0.14
C GLY A 300 -1.11 24.91 1.12
N LEU A 301 -2.35 24.44 1.36
CA LEU A 301 -3.09 24.76 2.58
C LEU A 301 -2.43 24.15 3.82
N MET A 302 -1.96 22.90 3.74
CA MET A 302 -1.26 22.27 4.87
C MET A 302 0.02 23.01 5.23
N ILE A 303 0.83 23.38 4.24
CA ILE A 303 2.04 24.19 4.46
C ILE A 303 1.66 25.53 5.10
N GLY A 304 0.64 26.21 4.58
CA GLY A 304 0.14 27.47 5.14
C GLY A 304 -0.31 27.34 6.60
N LEU A 305 -0.98 26.25 6.98
CA LEU A 305 -1.39 26.00 8.36
C LEU A 305 -0.18 25.77 9.29
N VAL A 306 0.83 25.03 8.83
CA VAL A 306 2.07 24.81 9.60
C VAL A 306 2.82 26.13 9.80
N VAL A 307 3.05 26.89 8.73
CA VAL A 307 3.72 28.19 8.79
C VAL A 307 2.94 29.16 9.67
N GLY A 308 1.62 29.25 9.48
CA GLY A 308 0.75 30.10 10.29
C GLY A 308 0.80 29.74 11.77
N PHE A 309 0.85 28.46 12.10
CA PHE A 309 1.03 28.01 13.49
C PHE A 309 2.38 28.44 14.07
N PHE A 310 3.48 28.29 13.33
CA PHE A 310 4.80 28.72 13.80
C PHE A 310 4.87 30.23 14.01
N VAL A 311 4.35 31.02 13.06
CA VAL A 311 4.30 32.49 13.16
C VAL A 311 3.46 32.92 14.36
N LEU A 312 2.27 32.33 14.54
CA LEU A 312 1.41 32.62 15.69
C LEU A 312 2.09 32.26 17.01
N SER A 313 2.72 31.09 17.08
CA SER A 313 3.42 30.65 18.30
C SER A 313 4.58 31.57 18.65
N PHE A 314 5.35 32.00 17.64
CA PHE A 314 6.43 32.97 17.83
C PHE A 314 5.90 34.33 18.30
N ALA A 315 4.83 34.84 17.68
CA ALA A 315 4.20 36.10 18.08
C ALA A 315 3.69 36.06 19.52
N VAL A 316 3.10 34.94 19.95
CA VAL A 316 2.67 34.73 21.34
C VAL A 316 3.86 34.72 22.30
N ALA A 317 4.97 34.05 21.95
CA ALA A 317 6.18 34.03 22.77
C ALA A 317 6.76 35.44 22.95
N VAL A 318 6.89 36.20 21.85
CA VAL A 318 7.36 37.59 21.88
C VAL A 318 6.43 38.48 22.71
N ALA A 319 5.11 38.33 22.57
CA ALA A 319 4.14 39.09 23.38
C ALA A 319 4.26 38.79 24.88
N VAL A 320 4.54 37.53 25.24
CA VAL A 320 4.82 37.10 26.62
C VAL A 320 6.10 37.73 27.16
N GLU A 321 7.16 37.83 26.35
CA GLU A 321 8.40 38.50 26.76
C GLU A 321 8.18 40.00 27.00
N PHE A 322 7.49 40.69 26.08
CA PHE A 322 7.20 42.12 26.25
C PHE A 322 6.37 42.40 27.50
N SER A 323 5.40 41.55 27.84
CA SER A 323 4.57 41.74 29.03
C SER A 323 5.32 41.51 30.35
N LEU A 324 6.48 40.86 30.32
CA LEU A 324 7.32 40.61 31.50
C LEU A 324 8.34 41.73 31.75
N VAL A 325 8.68 42.51 30.72
CA VAL A 325 9.70 43.58 30.77
C VAL A 325 9.08 44.98 30.87
N ALA A 326 7.82 45.14 30.44
CA ALA A 326 7.05 46.39 30.55
C ALA A 326 6.47 46.61 31.95
#